data_AF-A0A8T6N6U5-F1
#
_entry.id   AF-A0A8T6N6U5-F1
#
_cell.length_a   1.000
_cell.length_b   1.000
_cell.length_c   1.000
_cell.angle_alpha   90.00
_cell.angle_beta   90.00
_cell.angle_gamma   90.00
#
_symmetry.space_group_name_H-M   'P 1'
#
loop_
_entity.id
_entity.type
_entity.pdbx_description
1 polymer ?
#
loop_
_entity_poly.entity_id
_entity_poly.type
_entity_poly.pdbx_seq_one_letter_code
_entity_poly.pdbx_strand_id
1 'polypeptide(L)'
;DTSSFEKVDSDEDEVISVGDRFEHSDSHWEVTRIEGQTGRRAQSLEAGSIKRGWARRVDRVVIPLTLTDGDVSRSSSIECSSGEIFSCESLIEVEGEVWRIRAIHTGNGRTLGGRRVADEIRRIYLHPE
;
A
#
# COMPACT_ATOMS: atom_id res chain seq x y z
N ASP A 1 3.70 8.45 -4.32
CA ASP A 1 2.91 7.70 -5.31
C ASP A 1 3.30 8.08 -6.72
N THR A 2 4.08 7.22 -7.37
CA THR A 2 4.35 7.33 -8.81
C THR A 2 3.52 6.26 -9.50
N SER A 3 2.57 6.66 -10.35
CA SER A 3 1.89 5.72 -11.25
C SER A 3 2.68 5.60 -12.55
N SER A 4 2.89 4.38 -13.04
CA SER A 4 3.45 4.09 -14.36
C SER A 4 2.42 3.41 -15.26
N PHE A 5 2.67 3.44 -16.56
CA PHE A 5 1.94 2.63 -17.54
C PHE A 5 2.78 1.41 -17.90
N GLU A 6 2.17 0.23 -17.84
CA GLU A 6 2.80 -1.04 -18.23
C GLU A 6 1.86 -1.82 -19.15
N LYS A 7 2.45 -2.72 -19.93
CA LYS A 7 1.72 -3.72 -20.71
C LYS A 7 1.76 -5.04 -19.93
N VAL A 8 0.61 -5.67 -19.80
CA VAL A 8 0.44 -6.98 -19.17
C VAL A 8 -0.19 -7.87 -20.24
N ASP A 9 0.40 -9.04 -20.48
CA ASP A 9 -0.10 -10.01 -21.45
C ASP A 9 -1.24 -10.84 -20.83
N SER A 10 -2.27 -11.12 -21.63
CA SER A 10 -3.47 -11.88 -21.26
C SER A 10 -4.15 -12.37 -22.55
N ASP A 11 -4.90 -13.46 -22.47
CA ASP A 11 -5.71 -13.96 -23.60
C ASP A 11 -6.88 -13.00 -23.86
N GLU A 12 -7.22 -12.76 -25.13
CA GLU A 12 -8.23 -11.74 -25.50
C GLU A 12 -9.62 -12.01 -24.91
N ASP A 13 -9.97 -13.28 -24.69
CA ASP A 13 -11.24 -13.75 -24.12
C ASP A 13 -11.19 -13.95 -22.60
N GLU A 14 -10.05 -13.69 -21.95
CA GLU A 14 -9.94 -13.75 -20.50
C GLU A 14 -10.81 -12.67 -19.86
N VAL A 15 -11.70 -13.05 -18.95
CA VAL A 15 -12.57 -12.11 -18.25
C VAL A 15 -11.84 -11.55 -17.03
N ILE A 16 -11.47 -10.27 -17.10
CA ILE A 16 -10.79 -9.55 -16.02
C ILE A 16 -11.82 -8.74 -15.23
N SER A 17 -11.76 -8.84 -13.91
CA SER A 17 -12.69 -8.23 -12.96
C SER A 17 -11.97 -7.34 -11.95
N VAL A 18 -12.66 -6.32 -11.44
CA VAL A 18 -12.18 -5.52 -10.30
C VAL A 18 -12.07 -6.45 -9.08
N GLY A 19 -10.89 -6.45 -8.45
CA GLY A 19 -10.53 -7.36 -7.36
C GLY A 19 -9.67 -8.54 -7.79
N ASP A 20 -9.55 -8.82 -9.08
CA ASP A 20 -8.67 -9.88 -9.57
C ASP A 20 -7.21 -9.59 -9.23
N ARG A 21 -6.47 -10.65 -8.92
CA ARG A 21 -5.06 -10.59 -8.55
C ARG A 21 -4.21 -11.26 -9.61
N PHE A 22 -3.10 -10.61 -9.95
CA PHE A 22 -2.16 -11.10 -10.94
C PHE A 22 -0.72 -10.77 -10.54
N GLU A 23 0.22 -11.49 -11.12
CA GLU A 23 1.65 -11.24 -10.97
C GLU A 23 2.17 -10.48 -12.18
N HIS A 24 2.98 -9.45 -11.94
CA HIS A 24 3.68 -8.71 -12.99
C HIS A 24 4.96 -8.09 -12.41
N SER A 25 6.09 -8.26 -13.10
CA SER A 25 7.41 -7.77 -12.66
C SER A 25 7.75 -8.17 -11.21
N ASP A 26 7.67 -9.48 -10.91
CA ASP A 26 7.94 -10.09 -9.60
C ASP A 26 7.15 -9.49 -8.43
N SER A 27 5.99 -8.89 -8.74
CA SER A 27 5.15 -8.18 -7.79
C SER A 27 3.70 -8.64 -7.94
N HIS A 28 2.96 -8.64 -6.84
CA HIS A 28 1.52 -8.98 -6.87
C HIS A 28 0.69 -7.72 -6.96
N TRP A 29 -0.32 -7.76 -7.82
CA TRP A 29 -1.18 -6.64 -8.14
C TRP A 29 -2.64 -7.03 -7.99
N GLU A 30 -3.48 -6.07 -7.63
CA GLU A 30 -4.93 -6.21 -7.56
C GLU A 30 -5.59 -5.17 -8.46
N VAL A 31 -6.45 -5.60 -9.37
CA VAL A 31 -7.20 -4.73 -10.27
C VAL A 31 -8.16 -3.87 -9.44
N THR A 32 -8.02 -2.55 -9.53
CA THR A 32 -8.84 -1.58 -8.78
C THR A 32 -9.86 -0.87 -9.65
N ARG A 33 -9.67 -0.88 -10.98
CA ARG A 33 -10.58 -0.25 -11.94
C ARG A 33 -10.34 -0.82 -13.33
N ILE A 34 -11.43 -0.96 -14.07
CA ILE A 34 -11.41 -1.31 -15.49
C ILE A 34 -12.25 -0.28 -16.27
N GLU A 35 -11.72 0.14 -17.42
CA GLU A 35 -12.39 1.02 -18.38
C GLU A 35 -12.43 0.32 -19.74
N GLY A 36 -13.64 0.14 -20.28
CA GLY A 36 -13.85 -0.44 -21.61
C GLY A 36 -13.62 0.56 -22.74
N GLN A 37 -13.73 0.10 -24.00
CA GLN A 37 -13.48 0.92 -25.19
C GLN A 37 -14.27 2.25 -25.25
N THR A 38 -15.47 2.29 -24.68
CA THR A 38 -16.31 3.50 -24.62
C THR A 38 -15.91 4.51 -23.54
N GLY A 39 -14.87 4.22 -22.75
CA GLY A 39 -14.46 5.05 -21.61
C GLY A 39 -15.33 4.85 -20.35
N ARG A 40 -16.31 3.95 -20.40
CA ARG A 40 -17.17 3.63 -19.25
C ARG A 40 -16.46 2.65 -18.31
N ARG A 41 -16.63 2.88 -17.01
CA ARG A 41 -16.18 1.95 -15.97
C ARG A 41 -17.03 0.68 -16.00
N ALA A 42 -16.40 -0.46 -15.80
CA ALA A 42 -17.05 -1.75 -15.67
C ALA A 42 -16.50 -2.49 -14.44
N GLN A 43 -17.28 -3.45 -13.92
CA GLN A 43 -16.80 -4.35 -12.87
C GLN A 43 -16.03 -5.54 -13.44
N SER A 44 -16.32 -5.92 -14.68
CA SER A 44 -15.70 -7.04 -15.37
C SER A 44 -15.82 -6.87 -16.89
N LEU A 45 -14.79 -7.25 -17.65
CA LEU A 45 -14.75 -7.23 -19.12
C LEU A 45 -13.77 -8.30 -19.62
N GLU A 46 -14.02 -8.84 -20.82
CA GLU A 46 -13.00 -9.59 -21.58
C GLU A 46 -11.79 -8.68 -21.85
N ALA A 47 -10.57 -9.24 -21.78
CA ALA A 47 -9.32 -8.50 -21.89
C ALA A 47 -9.25 -7.67 -23.18
N GLY A 48 -9.67 -8.24 -24.32
CA GLY A 48 -9.74 -7.54 -25.60
C GLY A 48 -10.70 -6.34 -25.62
N SER A 49 -11.68 -6.32 -24.71
CA SER A 49 -12.64 -5.21 -24.56
C SER A 49 -12.16 -4.10 -23.62
N ILE A 50 -11.03 -4.30 -22.94
CA ILE A 50 -10.46 -3.33 -21.99
C ILE A 50 -9.61 -2.32 -22.76
N LYS A 51 -9.92 -1.04 -22.57
CA LYS A 51 -9.09 0.06 -23.05
C LYS A 51 -7.95 0.36 -22.07
N ARG A 52 -8.26 0.30 -20.77
CA ARG A 52 -7.31 0.57 -19.69
C ARG A 52 -7.75 -0.07 -18.38
N GLY A 53 -6.81 -0.73 -17.70
CA GLY A 53 -6.94 -1.16 -16.31
C GLY A 53 -6.11 -0.29 -15.38
N TRP A 54 -6.46 -0.30 -14.09
CA TRP A 54 -5.61 0.17 -13.01
C TRP A 54 -5.47 -0.95 -12.01
N ALA A 55 -4.25 -1.14 -11.52
CA ALA A 55 -3.96 -2.06 -10.45
C ALA A 55 -3.17 -1.37 -9.34
N ARG A 56 -3.30 -1.87 -8.12
CA ARG A 56 -2.45 -1.49 -6.99
C ARG A 56 -1.57 -2.67 -6.63
N ARG A 57 -0.32 -2.40 -6.29
CA ARG A 57 0.56 -3.41 -5.73
C ARG A 57 0.01 -3.85 -4.36
N VAL A 58 -0.02 -5.16 -4.08
CA VAL A 58 -0.64 -5.73 -2.87
C VAL A 58 0.29 -6.62 -2.05
N ASP A 59 1.45 -6.99 -2.57
CA ASP A 59 2.50 -7.71 -1.82
C ASP A 59 3.26 -6.80 -0.83
N ARG A 60 3.15 -5.48 -0.98
CA ARG A 60 3.86 -4.50 -0.14
C ARG A 60 2.95 -3.36 0.32
N VAL A 61 3.20 -2.89 1.53
CA VAL A 61 2.52 -1.75 2.15
C VAL A 61 3.56 -0.66 2.42
N VAL A 62 3.28 0.55 1.95
CA VAL A 62 4.09 1.74 2.25
C VAL A 62 3.40 2.53 3.36
N ILE A 63 4.02 2.59 4.53
CA ILE A 63 3.47 3.26 5.70
C ILE A 63 4.17 4.60 5.90
N PRO A 64 3.44 5.73 5.87
CA PRO A 64 3.99 7.03 6.22
C PRO A 64 4.46 7.08 7.69
N LEU A 65 5.61 7.71 7.91
CA LEU A 65 6.22 7.90 9.23
C LEU A 65 6.26 9.39 9.58
N THR A 66 6.06 9.71 10.86
CA THR A 66 6.42 11.00 11.45
C THR A 66 7.48 10.76 12.51
N LEU A 67 8.67 11.28 12.28
CA LEU A 67 9.82 11.17 13.17
C LEU A 67 9.92 12.48 13.95
N THR A 68 9.74 12.43 15.26
CA THR A 68 9.75 13.60 16.14
C THR A 68 10.88 13.48 17.14
N ASP A 69 11.86 14.37 17.06
CA ASP A 69 12.97 14.52 18.00
C ASP A 69 12.90 15.91 18.64
N GLY A 70 12.62 15.96 19.95
CA GLY A 70 12.32 17.20 20.66
C GLY A 70 11.21 18.00 19.97
N ASP A 71 11.53 19.22 19.55
CA ASP A 71 10.62 20.13 18.87
C ASP A 71 10.64 19.99 17.33
N VAL A 72 11.48 19.11 16.79
CA VAL A 72 11.65 18.92 15.34
C VAL A 72 10.86 17.69 14.89
N SER A 73 10.07 17.84 13.83
CA SER A 73 9.35 16.73 13.22
C SER A 73 9.60 16.67 11.71
N ARG A 74 9.91 15.47 11.20
CA ARG A 74 10.09 15.18 9.77
C ARG A 74 9.21 14.01 9.32
N SER A 75 8.93 13.95 8.02
CA SER A 75 8.17 12.85 7.42
C SER A 75 9.09 11.91 6.64
N SER A 76 8.83 10.62 6.74
CA SER A 76 9.48 9.56 5.95
C SER A 76 8.45 8.46 5.64
N SER A 77 8.90 7.30 5.16
CA SER A 77 8.06 6.13 4.94
C SER A 77 8.86 4.84 5.08
N ILE A 78 8.20 3.76 5.49
CA ILE A 78 8.75 2.41 5.44
C ILE A 78 7.94 1.54 4.49
N GLU A 79 8.62 0.69 3.74
CA GLU A 79 8.00 -0.36 2.93
C GLU A 79 8.10 -1.68 3.70
N CYS A 80 6.99 -2.40 3.78
CA CYS A 80 6.86 -3.64 4.54
C CYS A 80 5.92 -4.62 3.84
N SER A 81 5.88 -5.87 4.29
CA SER A 81 4.95 -6.86 3.72
C SER A 81 3.52 -6.62 4.20
N SER A 82 2.55 -6.95 3.34
CA SER A 82 1.15 -7.09 3.79
C SER A 82 1.09 -8.14 4.91
N GLY A 83 0.35 -7.85 5.98
CA GLY A 83 0.27 -8.68 7.18
C GLY A 83 1.37 -8.49 8.23
N GLU A 84 2.42 -7.72 7.97
CA GLU A 84 3.45 -7.42 8.99
C GLU A 84 2.85 -6.67 10.18
N ILE A 85 3.26 -7.00 11.41
CA ILE A 85 2.67 -6.47 12.64
C ILE A 85 3.57 -5.41 13.26
N PHE A 86 3.07 -4.19 13.36
CA PHE A 86 3.71 -3.10 14.11
C PHE A 86 3.10 -2.99 15.50
N SER A 87 3.94 -2.76 16.50
CA SER A 87 3.55 -2.65 17.90
C SER A 87 4.03 -1.34 18.50
N CYS A 88 3.18 -0.67 19.29
CA CYS A 88 3.62 0.48 20.08
C CYS A 88 4.73 0.05 21.05
N GLU A 89 5.64 0.98 21.35
CA GLU A 89 6.84 0.81 22.19
C GLU A 89 7.92 -0.12 21.60
N SER A 90 7.71 -0.69 20.41
CA SER A 90 8.76 -1.43 19.69
C SER A 90 9.72 -0.49 18.98
N LEU A 91 10.97 -0.95 18.81
CA LEU A 91 12.02 -0.24 18.09
C LEU A 91 11.98 -0.64 16.61
N ILE A 92 12.21 0.33 15.73
CA ILE A 92 12.39 0.13 14.29
C ILE A 92 13.56 0.97 13.78
N GLU A 93 14.23 0.49 12.75
CA GLU A 93 15.27 1.24 12.07
C GLU A 93 14.68 2.05 10.91
N VAL A 94 14.99 3.34 10.86
CA VAL A 94 14.58 4.25 9.79
C VAL A 94 15.77 5.11 9.40
N GLU A 95 16.21 5.00 8.15
CA GLU A 95 17.33 5.79 7.61
C GLU A 95 18.64 5.59 8.40
N GLY A 96 18.87 4.38 8.92
CA GLY A 96 20.07 4.03 9.70
C GLY A 96 20.02 4.41 11.19
N GLU A 97 18.91 5.00 11.65
CA GLU A 97 18.70 5.40 13.05
C GLU A 97 17.61 4.55 13.70
N VAL A 98 17.73 4.28 15.01
CA VAL A 98 16.74 3.51 15.77
C VAL A 98 15.70 4.44 16.38
N TRP A 99 14.43 4.10 16.17
CA TRP A 99 13.29 4.88 16.66
C TRP A 99 12.30 3.99 17.40
N ARG A 100 11.70 4.52 18.46
CA ARG A 100 10.60 3.90 19.19
C ARG A 100 9.25 4.28 18.58
N ILE A 101 8.40 3.29 18.32
CA ILE A 101 7.02 3.50 17.89
C ILE A 101 6.20 4.06 19.05
N ARG A 102 5.89 5.36 19.00
CA ARG A 102 5.10 6.03 20.04
C ARG A 102 3.60 5.85 19.85
N ALA A 103 3.13 5.87 18.59
CA ALA A 103 1.71 5.75 18.28
C ALA A 103 1.48 5.21 16.86
N ILE A 104 0.38 4.49 16.68
CA ILE A 104 -0.06 3.97 15.38
C ILE A 104 -1.44 4.55 15.05
N HIS A 105 -1.59 5.19 13.90
CA HIS A 105 -2.87 5.73 13.43
C HIS A 105 -3.53 4.77 12.44
N THR A 106 -4.75 4.32 12.75
CA THR A 106 -5.50 3.36 11.92
C THR A 106 -6.81 3.93 11.44
N GLY A 107 -6.82 5.16 10.91
CA GLY A 107 -7.96 5.78 10.25
C GLY A 107 -9.19 6.15 11.11
N ASN A 108 -9.47 5.37 12.14
CA ASN A 108 -10.48 5.54 13.17
C ASN A 108 -9.94 6.26 14.41
N GLY A 109 -8.65 6.62 14.39
CA GLY A 109 -7.99 7.28 15.53
C GLY A 109 -6.55 6.82 15.72
N ARG A 110 -5.90 7.37 16.75
CA ARG A 110 -4.55 6.94 17.16
C ARG A 110 -4.65 5.88 18.25
N THR A 111 -3.82 4.87 18.11
CA THR A 111 -3.59 3.82 19.10
C THR A 111 -2.26 4.14 19.78
N LEU A 112 -2.30 4.42 21.09
CA LEU A 112 -1.12 4.71 21.93
C LEU A 112 -0.55 3.45 22.60
N GLY A 113 -1.18 2.30 22.37
CA GLY A 113 -0.77 1.00 22.90
C GLY A 113 -1.44 -0.14 22.13
N GLY A 114 -0.70 -1.21 21.85
CA GLY A 114 -1.19 -2.37 21.10
C GLY A 114 -0.50 -2.57 19.75
N ARG A 115 -1.04 -3.53 18.99
CA ARG A 115 -0.48 -4.02 17.72
C ARG A 115 -1.44 -3.80 16.56
N ARG A 116 -0.92 -3.57 15.37
CA ARG A 116 -1.70 -3.43 14.12
C ARG A 116 -0.98 -4.12 12.99
N VAL A 117 -1.74 -4.74 12.10
CA VAL A 117 -1.22 -5.25 10.82
C VAL A 117 -0.99 -4.07 9.88
N ALA A 118 0.05 -4.14 9.05
CA ALA A 118 0.50 -3.08 8.16
C ALA A 118 -0.64 -2.47 7.34
N ASP A 119 -1.54 -3.32 6.83
CA ASP A 119 -2.68 -2.94 5.98
C ASP A 119 -3.70 -2.01 6.66
N GLU A 120 -3.73 -1.99 8.00
CA GLU A 120 -4.63 -1.13 8.78
C GLU A 120 -4.01 0.23 9.12
N ILE A 121 -2.70 0.39 8.88
CA ILE A 121 -1.93 1.53 9.39
C ILE A 121 -1.90 2.65 8.35
N ARG A 122 -2.33 3.84 8.76
CA ARG A 122 -2.25 5.06 7.95
C ARG A 122 -1.01 5.90 8.24
N ARG A 123 -0.48 5.81 9.47
CA ARG A 123 0.75 6.50 9.88
C ARG A 123 1.31 5.91 11.17
N ILE A 124 2.64 5.89 11.28
CA ILE A 124 3.34 5.59 12.53
C ILE A 124 4.06 6.86 13.01
N TYR A 125 3.98 7.12 14.31
CA TYR A 125 4.68 8.21 14.98
C TYR A 125 5.85 7.65 15.78
N LEU A 126 7.02 8.22 15.56
CA LEU A 126 8.31 7.72 16.00
C LEU A 126 9.02 8.77 16.82
N HIS A 127 9.63 8.35 17.92
CA HIS A 127 10.50 9.18 18.77
C HIS A 127 11.87 8.50 18.88
N PRO A 128 12.97 9.25 19.09
CA PRO A 128 14.28 8.67 19.37
C PRO A 128 14.20 7.73 20.57
N GLU A 129 15.08 6.72 20.58
CA GLU A 129 15.25 5.84 21.74
C GLU A 129 15.70 6.59 23.00
#